data_AF-A0A2W0H6J1-F1
#
_entry.id   AF-A0A2W0H6J1-F1
#
_cell.length_a   1.000
_cell.length_b   1.000
_cell.length_c   1.000
_cell.angle_alpha   90.00
_cell.angle_beta   90.00
_cell.angle_gamma   90.00
#
_symmetry.space_group_name_H-M   'P 1'
#
loop_
_entity.id
_entity.type
_entity.pdbx_description
1 polymer ?
#
loop_
_entity_poly.entity_id
_entity_poly.type
_entity_poly.pdbx_seq_one_letter_code
_entity_poly.pdbx_strand_id
1 'polypeptide(L)'
;MVTTYRIILGCLVCAGLFLTFVFYNGLPGGKDRMSEEFTSYLEDKYEEPFEIKEIYYDHMTGRTYHAWAYPTNNPDDVFYIGQLPDTDDLDENYSE
;
A
#
# COMPACT_ATOMS: atom_id res chain seq x y z
N MET A 1 -8.77 28.02 -31.44
CA MET A 1 -8.75 26.59 -31.82
C MET A 1 -7.43 25.90 -31.43
N VAL A 2 -6.26 26.45 -31.80
CA VAL A 2 -4.93 25.86 -31.49
C VAL A 2 -4.62 25.80 -29.98
N THR A 3 -4.96 26.83 -29.21
CA THR A 3 -4.69 26.87 -27.75
C THR A 3 -5.48 25.82 -26.98
N THR A 4 -6.77 25.63 -27.32
CA THR A 4 -7.65 24.64 -26.69
C THR A 4 -7.15 23.21 -26.90
N TYR A 5 -6.71 22.89 -28.12
CA TYR A 5 -6.14 21.57 -28.44
C TYR A 5 -4.87 21.27 -27.63
N ARG A 6 -3.97 22.27 -27.46
CA ARG A 6 -2.75 22.11 -26.67
C ARG A 6 -3.04 21.85 -25.19
N ILE A 7 -4.06 22.51 -24.63
CA ILE A 7 -4.49 22.30 -23.25
C ILE A 7 -5.05 20.88 -23.08
N ILE A 8 -5.95 20.46 -23.97
CA ILE A 8 -6.55 19.12 -23.91
C ILE A 8 -5.46 18.04 -24.04
N LEU A 9 -4.54 18.18 -25.00
CA LEU A 9 -3.43 17.25 -25.16
C LEU A 9 -2.55 17.20 -23.92
N GLY A 10 -2.25 18.35 -23.31
CA GLY A 10 -1.52 18.41 -22.05
C GLY A 10 -2.24 17.67 -20.92
N CYS A 11 -3.55 17.88 -20.76
CA CYS A 11 -4.35 17.18 -19.76
C CYS A 11 -4.36 15.66 -19.98
N LEU A 12 -4.45 15.19 -21.23
CA LEU A 12 -4.43 13.77 -21.55
C LEU A 12 -3.08 13.13 -21.20
N VAL A 13 -1.97 13.82 -21.49
CA VAL A 13 -0.63 13.35 -21.11
C VAL A 13 -0.48 13.29 -19.59
N CYS A 14 -0.88 14.34 -18.87
CA CYS A 14 -0.84 14.36 -17.41
C CYS A 14 -1.71 13.25 -16.80
N ALA A 15 -2.92 13.04 -17.32
CA ALA A 15 -3.79 11.96 -16.86
C ALA A 15 -3.17 10.58 -17.12
N GLY A 16 -2.57 10.36 -18.29
CA GLY A 16 -1.86 9.10 -18.60
C GLY A 16 -0.68 8.85 -17.67
N LEU A 17 0.13 9.87 -17.40
CA LEU A 17 1.25 9.77 -16.45
C LEU A 17 0.77 9.51 -15.01
N PHE A 18 -0.33 10.15 -14.59
CA PHE A 18 -0.90 9.89 -13.28
C PHE A 18 -1.44 8.47 -13.16
N LEU A 19 -2.19 7.99 -14.15
CA LEU A 19 -2.74 6.64 -14.13
C LEU A 19 -1.64 5.56 -14.13
N THR A 20 -0.58 5.76 -14.91
CA THR A 20 0.57 4.84 -14.89
C THR A 20 1.28 4.87 -13.53
N PHE A 21 1.48 6.05 -12.93
CA PHE A 21 2.04 6.15 -11.59
C PHE A 21 1.21 5.36 -10.56
N VAL A 22 -0.12 5.58 -10.54
CA VAL A 22 -1.05 4.89 -9.64
C VAL A 22 -1.04 3.38 -9.87
N PHE A 23 -0.98 2.95 -11.13
CA PHE A 23 -0.99 1.53 -11.46
C PHE A 23 0.24 0.79 -10.91
N TYR A 24 1.42 1.41 -10.94
CA TYR A 24 2.66 0.76 -10.49
C TYR A 24 2.98 0.96 -9.02
N ASN A 25 2.49 2.04 -8.39
CA ASN A 25 2.88 2.42 -7.02
C ASN A 25 1.70 2.41 -6.04
N GLY A 26 0.50 2.14 -6.53
CA GLY A 26 -0.73 2.33 -5.77
C GLY A 26 -1.15 3.80 -5.70
N LEU A 27 -2.26 4.05 -5.00
CA LEU A 27 -2.76 5.40 -4.78
C LEU A 27 -1.75 6.24 -3.98
N PRO A 28 -1.58 7.53 -4.31
CA PRO A 28 -0.84 8.45 -3.46
C PRO A 28 -1.39 8.42 -2.03
N GLY A 29 -0.50 8.23 -1.04
CA GLY A 29 -0.88 8.08 0.37
C GLY A 29 -1.47 6.71 0.75
N GLY A 30 -1.58 5.77 -0.19
CA GLY A 30 -2.09 4.43 0.10
C GLY A 30 -1.19 3.64 1.04
N LYS A 31 0.14 3.82 0.94
CA LYS A 31 1.09 3.23 1.89
C LYS A 31 0.90 3.75 3.32
N ASP A 32 0.68 5.06 3.49
CA ASP A 32 0.49 5.65 4.82
C ASP A 32 -0.80 5.11 5.46
N ARG A 33 -1.91 5.12 4.71
CA ARG A 33 -3.18 4.53 5.15
C ARG A 33 -3.04 3.06 5.52
N MET A 34 -2.34 2.28 4.70
CA MET A 34 -2.17 0.85 4.96
C MET A 34 -1.23 0.57 6.12
N SER A 35 -0.22 1.42 6.34
CA SER A 35 0.62 1.32 7.53
C SER A 35 -0.22 1.48 8.80
N GLU A 36 -1.14 2.45 8.84
CA GLU A 36 -2.05 2.64 9.98
C GLU A 36 -2.99 1.44 10.18
N GLU A 37 -3.55 0.90 9.10
CA GLU A 37 -4.44 -0.28 9.15
C GLU A 37 -3.70 -1.55 9.60
N PHE A 38 -2.49 -1.80 9.08
CA PHE A 38 -1.68 -2.94 9.49
C PHE A 38 -1.25 -2.86 10.95
N THR A 39 -0.79 -1.69 11.41
CA THR A 39 -0.46 -1.48 12.82
C THR A 39 -1.70 -1.73 13.68
N SER A 40 -2.83 -1.10 13.37
CA SER A 40 -4.06 -1.25 14.15
C SER A 40 -4.52 -2.71 14.24
N TYR A 41 -4.42 -3.47 13.15
CA TYR A 41 -4.76 -4.90 13.14
C TYR A 41 -3.86 -5.73 14.06
N LEU A 42 -2.54 -5.53 13.98
CA LEU A 42 -1.58 -6.27 14.80
C LEU A 42 -1.72 -5.90 16.27
N GLU A 43 -1.90 -4.62 16.58
CA GLU A 43 -2.06 -4.15 17.96
C GLU A 43 -3.36 -4.67 18.60
N ASP A 44 -4.47 -4.70 17.86
CA ASP A 44 -5.73 -5.27 18.33
C ASP A 44 -5.62 -6.78 18.56
N LYS A 45 -4.89 -7.48 17.69
CA LYS A 45 -4.75 -8.95 17.73
C LYS A 45 -3.84 -9.45 18.85
N TYR A 46 -2.72 -8.78 19.06
CA TYR A 46 -1.68 -9.21 20.02
C TYR A 46 -1.73 -8.43 21.33
N GLU A 47 -2.61 -7.42 21.44
CA GLU A 47 -2.75 -6.54 22.61
C GLU A 47 -1.43 -5.85 23.00
N GLU A 48 -0.55 -5.57 22.03
CA GLU A 48 0.76 -4.93 22.24
C GLU A 48 1.11 -3.98 21.07
N PRO A 49 2.00 -2.98 21.27
CA PRO A 49 2.31 -2.00 20.23
C PRO A 49 3.19 -2.56 19.11
N PHE A 50 2.94 -2.13 17.87
CA PHE A 50 3.68 -2.57 16.67
C PHE A 50 4.21 -1.39 15.86
N GLU A 51 5.35 -1.62 15.21
CA GLU A 51 5.92 -0.69 14.23
C GLU A 51 6.07 -1.36 12.85
N ILE A 52 5.72 -0.61 11.80
CA ILE A 52 5.97 -1.02 10.42
C ILE A 52 7.42 -0.70 10.06
N LYS A 53 8.18 -1.74 9.69
CA LYS A 53 9.56 -1.63 9.24
C LYS A 53 9.65 -1.16 7.79
N GLU A 54 8.86 -1.78 6.92
CA GLU A 54 8.85 -1.51 5.48
C GLU A 54 7.50 -1.88 4.89
N ILE A 55 7.02 -1.06 3.95
CA ILE A 55 5.75 -1.26 3.25
C ILE A 55 5.90 -1.04 1.74
N TYR A 56 5.36 -1.97 0.96
CA TYR A 56 5.38 -1.95 -0.48
C TYR A 56 4.02 -2.28 -1.10
N TYR A 57 3.88 -1.91 -2.37
CA TYR A 57 2.70 -2.16 -3.17
C TYR A 57 3.04 -3.22 -4.22
N ASP A 58 2.33 -4.34 -4.20
CA ASP A 58 2.46 -5.39 -5.18
C ASP A 58 1.46 -5.18 -6.32
N HIS A 59 1.95 -4.62 -7.43
CA HIS A 59 1.14 -4.44 -8.64
C HIS A 59 0.98 -5.72 -9.48
N MET A 60 1.78 -6.76 -9.21
CA MET A 60 1.84 -7.99 -10.01
C MET A 60 0.88 -9.07 -9.50
N THR A 61 0.78 -9.24 -8.18
CA THR A 61 0.17 -10.42 -7.55
C THR A 61 -1.19 -10.15 -6.92
N GLY A 62 -1.69 -8.91 -7.01
CA GLY A 62 -3.00 -8.57 -6.42
C GLY A 62 -3.39 -7.10 -6.45
N ARG A 63 -2.44 -6.19 -6.75
CA ARG A 63 -2.64 -4.74 -6.54
C ARG A 63 -2.91 -4.43 -5.07
N THR A 64 -2.15 -5.08 -4.20
CA THR A 64 -2.31 -5.14 -2.74
C THR A 64 -1.09 -4.54 -2.04
N TYR A 65 -1.28 -4.08 -0.81
CA TYR A 65 -0.17 -3.64 0.04
C TYR A 65 0.33 -4.76 0.94
N HIS A 66 1.62 -4.75 1.21
CA HIS A 66 2.31 -5.71 2.04
C HIS A 66 3.36 -5.00 2.89
N ALA A 67 3.57 -5.47 4.10
CA ALA A 67 4.52 -4.88 5.02
C ALA A 67 5.20 -5.91 5.92
N TRP A 68 6.38 -5.53 6.39
CA TRP A 68 7.02 -6.17 7.54
C TRP A 68 6.80 -5.30 8.77
N ALA A 69 6.42 -5.93 9.86
CA ALA A 69 6.16 -5.27 11.14
C ALA A 69 6.87 -6.02 12.28
N TYR A 70 7.09 -5.34 13.41
CA TYR A 70 7.61 -5.96 14.62
C TYR A 70 6.94 -5.34 15.85
N PRO A 71 6.77 -6.11 16.95
CA PRO A 71 6.31 -5.56 18.21
C PRO A 71 7.40 -4.65 18.77
N THR A 72 7.03 -3.46 19.26
CA THR A 72 7.99 -2.46 19.77
C THR A 72 8.84 -3.02 20.92
N ASN A 73 8.28 -3.94 21.70
CA ASN A 73 8.96 -4.57 22.84
C ASN A 73 9.93 -5.68 22.43
N ASN A 74 9.79 -6.24 21.22
CA ASN A 74 10.67 -7.30 20.71
C ASN A 74 10.93 -7.15 19.20
N PRO A 75 11.82 -6.23 18.78
CA PRO A 75 12.08 -5.93 17.37
C PRO A 75 12.68 -7.08 16.54
N ASP A 76 13.14 -8.15 17.21
CA ASP A 76 13.69 -9.33 16.55
C ASP A 76 12.58 -10.26 16.01
N ASP A 77 11.33 -10.11 16.46
CA ASP A 77 10.18 -10.91 16.02
C ASP A 77 9.46 -10.21 14.86
N VAL A 78 9.86 -10.54 13.63
CA VAL A 78 9.35 -9.87 12.42
C VAL A 78 8.18 -10.63 11.83
N PHE A 79 7.05 -9.94 11.71
CA PHE A 79 5.82 -10.40 11.09
C PHE A 79 5.74 -9.87 9.67
N TYR A 80 5.16 -10.68 8.78
CA TYR A 80 4.80 -10.24 7.44
C TYR A 80 3.28 -10.13 7.37
N ILE A 81 2.75 -9.00 6.93
CA ILE A 81 1.31 -8.75 6.81
C ILE A 81 0.99 -8.24 5.42
N GLY A 82 -0.08 -8.77 4.83
CA GLY A 82 -0.53 -8.40 3.49
C GLY A 82 -2.04 -8.23 3.42
N GLN A 83 -2.49 -7.51 2.41
CA GLN A 83 -3.89 -7.51 2.01
C GLN A 83 -4.20 -8.72 1.14
N LEU A 84 -5.32 -9.39 1.41
CA LEU A 84 -5.86 -10.41 0.54
C LEU A 84 -6.46 -9.77 -0.73
N PRO A 85 -6.19 -10.33 -1.92
CA PRO A 85 -6.90 -9.92 -3.13
C PRO A 85 -8.42 -10.07 -2.96
N ASP A 86 -9.17 -9.11 -3.49
CA ASP A 86 -10.63 -9.13 -3.62
C ASP A 86 -11.47 -8.97 -2.32
N THR A 87 -10.91 -9.16 -1.12
CA THR A 87 -11.68 -9.03 0.14
C THR A 87 -11.29 -7.85 1.03
N ASP A 88 -10.20 -7.14 0.70
CA ASP A 88 -9.57 -6.10 1.55
C ASP A 88 -9.18 -6.60 2.97
N ASP A 89 -9.32 -7.90 3.25
CA ASP A 89 -8.96 -8.49 4.53
C ASP A 89 -7.44 -8.54 4.70
N LEU A 90 -7.00 -8.55 5.96
CA LEU A 90 -5.59 -8.58 6.33
C LEU A 90 -5.18 -9.98 6.79
N ASP A 91 -4.04 -10.46 6.30
CA ASP A 91 -3.47 -11.75 6.67
C ASP A 91 -1.97 -11.63 6.99
N GLU A 92 -1.60 -12.12 8.17
CA GLU A 92 -0.23 -12.17 8.69
C GLU A 92 0.52 -13.47 8.33
N ASN A 93 -0.18 -14.45 7.74
CA ASN A 93 0.39 -15.69 7.24
C ASN A 93 0.55 -15.68 5.72
N TYR A 94 0.40 -14.51 5.08
CA TYR A 94 0.60 -14.37 3.65
C TYR A 94 2.04 -14.78 3.31
N SER A 95 2.20 -16.02 2.87
CA SER A 95 3.49 -16.59 2.50
C SER A 95 3.68 -16.28 1.02
N GLU A 96 4.79 -15.63 0.65
CA GLU A 96 5.18 -15.49 -0.76
C GLU A 96 5.19 -16.83 -1.50
#